data_AF-N8WNC8-F1
#
_entry.id   AF-N8WNC8-F1
#
_cell.length_a   1.000
_cell.length_b   1.000
_cell.length_c   1.000
_cell.angle_alpha   90.00
_cell.angle_beta   90.00
_cell.angle_gamma   90.00
#
_symmetry.space_group_name_H-M   'P 1'
#
loop_
_entity.id
_entity.type
_entity.pdbx_description
1 polymer ?
#
loop_
_entity_poly.entity_id
_entity_poly.type
_entity_poly.pdbx_seq_one_letter_code
_entity_poly.pdbx_strand_id
1 'polypeptide(L)'
;MQNKLEMMRIFCVAAESRNFKEAATQLGISPQVVTRAIKELEEQRGEILFYRSTRQIKITADGERLAKQARLAVGSIDALLVKDTKEKRDEMRGTVRLTVSSVLGRKLVVPALAEFATRYPDIVVDCVLTDSHSDVIDERAAKVHADFIGIHPFIDGNGRTSRLLMNLELLKAGYPPCVITVENRLAYYEALDQWMAYGKTEAFIQLVSDAVLEGFKPYQVVLGL
;
A
#
# COMPACT_ATOMS: atom_id res chain seq x y z
N MET A 1 10.88 31.55 17.43
CA MET A 1 11.34 30.16 17.61
C MET A 1 10.26 29.27 17.05
N GLN A 2 10.52 28.58 15.95
CA GLN A 2 9.54 27.66 15.38
C GLN A 2 9.43 26.46 16.34
N ASN A 3 8.20 26.06 16.69
CA ASN A 3 8.00 24.93 17.58
C ASN A 3 8.59 23.67 16.89
N LYS A 4 9.47 22.92 17.56
CA LYS A 4 10.12 21.74 16.97
C LYS A 4 9.10 20.73 16.41
N LEU A 5 7.94 20.62 17.06
CA LEU A 5 6.84 19.78 16.59
C LEU A 5 6.24 20.30 15.28
N GLU A 6 6.08 21.61 15.17
CA GLU A 6 5.56 22.27 13.97
C GLU A 6 6.56 22.14 12.80
N MET A 7 7.85 22.26 13.07
CA MET A 7 8.92 22.01 12.08
C MET A 7 8.88 20.55 11.57
N MET A 8 8.63 19.58 12.45
CA MET A 8 8.45 18.17 12.07
C MET A 8 7.17 17.93 11.25
N ARG A 9 6.05 18.59 11.61
CA ARG A 9 4.81 18.55 10.83
C ARG A 9 5.03 19.11 9.42
N ILE A 10 5.70 20.26 9.33
CA ILE A 10 6.05 20.88 8.04
C ILE A 10 6.89 19.92 7.19
N PHE A 11 7.89 19.29 7.81
CA PHE A 11 8.73 18.30 7.13
C PHE A 11 7.94 17.09 6.62
N CYS A 12 7.05 16.52 7.43
CA CYS A 12 6.23 15.37 7.04
C CYS A 12 5.36 15.69 5.80
N VAL A 13 4.71 16.86 5.79
CA VAL A 13 3.89 17.27 4.65
C VAL A 13 4.75 17.60 3.42
N ALA A 14 5.91 18.23 3.60
CA ALA A 14 6.83 18.52 2.52
C ALA A 14 7.41 17.25 1.86
N ALA A 15 7.61 16.18 2.62
CA ALA A 15 8.09 14.88 2.14
C ALA A 15 7.11 14.19 1.17
N GLU A 16 5.81 14.47 1.30
CA GLU A 16 4.75 13.87 0.47
C GLU A 16 4.29 14.79 -0.68
N SER A 17 4.81 16.02 -0.73
CA SER A 17 4.44 17.04 -1.72
C SER A 17 5.41 17.09 -2.91
N ARG A 18 4.94 17.53 -4.08
CA ARG A 18 5.78 17.67 -5.29
C ARG A 18 6.66 18.92 -5.26
N ASN A 19 6.29 19.92 -4.48
CA ASN A 19 7.05 21.15 -4.26
C ASN A 19 6.63 21.82 -2.93
N PHE A 20 7.44 22.75 -2.42
CA PHE A 20 7.15 23.44 -1.16
C PHE A 20 5.93 24.38 -1.22
N LYS A 21 5.51 24.81 -2.42
CA LYS A 21 4.29 25.60 -2.56
C LYS A 21 3.06 24.75 -2.25
N GLU A 22 3.01 23.53 -2.76
CA GLU A 22 1.96 22.55 -2.46
C GLU A 22 1.91 22.21 -0.97
N ALA A 23 3.06 21.92 -0.35
CA ALA A 23 3.13 21.67 1.09
C ALA A 23 2.60 22.86 1.92
N ALA A 24 2.94 24.08 1.51
CA ALA A 24 2.48 25.30 2.16
C ALA A 24 0.96 25.48 2.02
N THR A 25 0.39 25.18 0.85
CA THR A 25 -1.07 25.18 0.62
C THR A 25 -1.77 24.18 1.54
N GLN A 26 -1.25 22.96 1.67
CA GLN A 26 -1.84 21.94 2.56
C GLN A 26 -1.81 22.36 4.04
N LEU A 27 -0.74 23.05 4.46
CA LEU A 27 -0.55 23.51 5.83
C LEU A 27 -1.21 24.86 6.14
N GLY A 28 -1.74 25.56 5.13
CA GLY A 28 -2.30 26.91 5.29
C GLY A 28 -1.27 27.98 5.66
N ILE A 29 0.00 27.81 5.28
CA ILE A 29 1.11 28.73 5.60
C ILE A 29 1.79 29.28 4.33
N SER A 30 2.71 30.23 4.49
CA SER A 30 3.52 30.75 3.38
C SER A 30 4.61 29.76 2.94
N PRO A 31 4.89 29.61 1.63
CA PRO A 31 6.02 28.80 1.14
C PRO A 31 7.39 29.18 1.72
N GLN A 32 7.56 30.44 2.14
CA GLN A 32 8.78 30.90 2.81
C GLN A 32 8.94 30.25 4.21
N VAL A 33 7.83 30.01 4.91
CA VAL A 33 7.82 29.34 6.23
C VAL A 33 8.24 27.88 6.07
N VAL A 34 7.73 27.20 5.04
CA VAL A 34 8.15 25.82 4.71
C VAL A 34 9.65 25.78 4.40
N THR A 35 10.11 26.63 3.49
CA THR A 35 11.53 26.66 3.08
C THR A 35 12.46 26.93 4.26
N ARG A 36 12.09 27.85 5.15
CA ARG A 36 12.85 28.16 6.37
C ARG A 36 12.88 26.98 7.34
N ALA A 37 11.73 26.37 7.60
CA ALA A 37 11.62 25.22 8.51
C ALA A 37 12.45 24.02 8.03
N ILE A 38 12.42 23.72 6.72
CA ILE A 38 13.23 22.65 6.15
C ILE A 38 14.73 22.97 6.27
N LYS A 39 15.13 24.20 5.92
CA LYS A 39 16.54 24.60 6.02
C LYS A 39 17.06 24.53 7.46
N GLU A 40 16.27 25.00 8.43
CA GLU A 40 16.62 24.94 9.84
C GLU A 40 16.70 23.48 10.35
N LEU A 41 15.83 22.61 9.85
CA LEU A 41 15.87 21.18 10.16
C LEU A 41 17.11 20.49 9.58
N GLU A 42 17.47 20.79 8.34
CA GLU A 42 18.68 20.29 7.67
C GLU A 42 19.94 20.75 8.43
N GLU A 43 20.00 22.02 8.84
CA GLU A 43 21.11 22.59 9.63
C GLU A 43 21.23 21.95 11.02
N GLN A 44 20.12 21.72 11.72
CA GLN A 44 20.14 21.09 13.04
C GLN A 44 20.59 19.62 12.99
N ARG A 45 20.34 18.93 11.89
CA ARG A 45 20.69 17.52 11.72
C ARG A 45 22.05 17.31 11.05
N GLY A 46 22.54 18.29 10.31
CA GLY A 46 23.72 18.13 9.46
C GLY A 46 23.48 17.19 8.27
N GLU A 47 22.22 16.99 7.88
CA GLU A 47 21.81 16.09 6.80
C GLU A 47 21.03 16.88 5.74
N ILE A 48 21.26 16.58 4.46
CA ILE A 48 20.43 17.13 3.37
C ILE A 48 19.21 16.23 3.23
N LEU A 49 18.01 16.81 3.41
CA LEU A 49 16.75 16.07 3.40
C LEU A 49 16.03 16.18 2.05
N PHE A 50 16.28 17.24 1.29
CA PHE A 50 15.74 17.42 -0.06
C PHE A 50 16.79 17.86 -1.08
N TYR A 51 16.80 17.21 -2.24
CA TYR A 51 17.42 17.73 -3.45
C TYR A 51 16.53 18.84 -4.03
N ARG A 52 17.12 20.02 -4.23
CA ARG A 52 16.44 21.18 -4.82
C ARG A 52 16.74 21.22 -6.33
N SER A 53 15.72 21.04 -7.16
CA SER A 53 15.77 21.47 -8.57
C SER A 53 14.85 22.69 -8.76
N THR A 54 15.06 23.45 -9.84
CA THR A 54 14.29 24.67 -10.13
C THR A 54 12.79 24.42 -10.40
N ARG A 55 12.36 23.15 -10.49
CA ARG A 55 10.96 22.77 -10.81
C ARG A 55 10.36 21.73 -9.87
N GLN A 56 11.17 20.95 -9.15
CA GLN A 56 10.71 19.86 -8.28
C GLN A 56 11.64 19.69 -7.07
N ILE A 57 11.04 19.31 -5.93
CA ILE A 57 11.80 18.82 -4.77
C ILE A 57 11.82 17.29 -4.83
N LYS A 58 12.96 16.68 -4.53
CA LYS A 58 13.07 15.23 -4.37
C LYS A 58 13.66 14.94 -3.01
N ILE A 59 12.98 14.11 -2.23
CA ILE A 59 13.47 13.70 -0.92
C ILE A 59 14.74 12.84 -1.05
N THR A 60 15.67 12.97 -0.10
CA THR A 60 16.87 12.13 -0.03
C THR A 60 16.58 10.83 0.71
N ALA A 61 17.47 9.84 0.61
CA ALA A 61 17.34 8.59 1.38
C ALA A 61 17.33 8.86 2.91
N ASP A 62 18.05 9.87 3.37
CA ASP A 62 18.07 10.29 4.77
C ASP A 62 16.75 10.98 5.15
N GLY A 63 16.23 11.81 4.25
CA GLY A 63 14.89 12.39 4.33
C GLY A 63 13.80 11.34 4.44
N GLU A 64 13.82 10.27 3.64
CA GLU A 64 12.82 9.20 3.70
C GLU A 64 12.84 8.47 5.05
N ARG A 65 14.04 8.14 5.56
CA ARG A 65 14.19 7.51 6.88
C ARG A 65 13.66 8.41 7.99
N LEU A 66 14.01 9.70 7.95
CA LEU A 66 13.51 10.67 8.92
C LEU A 66 12.00 10.85 8.81
N ALA A 67 11.42 10.92 7.60
CA ALA A 67 9.99 11.12 7.40
C ALA A 67 9.18 9.95 7.96
N LYS A 68 9.70 8.72 7.88
CA LYS A 68 9.09 7.55 8.52
C LYS A 68 9.07 7.70 10.05
N GLN A 69 10.18 8.12 10.66
CA GLN A 69 10.28 8.30 12.12
C GLN A 69 9.45 9.49 12.62
N ALA A 70 9.51 10.62 11.91
CA ALA A 70 8.81 11.85 12.26
C ALA A 70 7.28 11.67 12.22
N ARG A 71 6.75 10.95 11.22
CA ARG A 71 5.30 10.67 11.13
C ARG A 71 4.78 9.90 12.34
N LEU A 72 5.52 8.90 12.81
CA LEU A 72 5.14 8.13 14.01
C LEU A 72 5.12 9.04 15.25
N ALA A 73 6.19 9.82 15.46
CA ALA A 73 6.30 10.69 16.63
C ALA A 73 5.25 11.81 16.66
N VAL A 74 5.02 12.47 15.52
CA VAL A 74 3.99 13.51 15.38
C VAL A 74 2.60 12.92 15.60
N GLY A 75 2.29 11.77 14.98
CA GLY A 75 1.00 11.10 15.14
C GLY A 75 0.69 10.72 16.58
N SER A 76 1.69 10.22 17.33
CA SER A 76 1.53 9.93 18.76
C SER A 76 1.21 11.18 19.58
N ILE A 77 1.84 12.31 19.30
CA ILE A 77 1.58 13.56 20.02
C ILE A 77 0.20 14.12 19.65
N ASP A 78 -0.17 14.06 18.37
CA ASP A 78 -1.48 14.52 17.91
C ASP A 78 -2.60 13.72 18.57
N ALA A 79 -2.42 12.41 18.75
CA ALA A 79 -3.36 11.55 19.47
C ALA A 79 -3.55 11.96 20.95
N LEU A 80 -2.53 12.51 21.61
CA LEU A 80 -2.63 13.02 22.99
C LEU A 80 -3.40 14.35 23.07
N LEU A 81 -3.44 15.12 21.98
CA LEU A 81 -4.06 16.44 21.92
C LEU A 81 -5.52 16.40 21.46
N VAL A 82 -5.96 15.32 20.82
CA VAL A 82 -7.37 15.10 20.50
C VAL A 82 -8.14 14.83 21.79
N LYS A 83 -8.97 15.79 22.20
CA LYS A 83 -9.92 15.65 23.31
C LYS A 83 -10.83 14.45 23.03
N ASP A 84 -10.83 13.47 23.91
CA ASP A 84 -11.66 12.26 23.80
C ASP A 84 -13.14 12.66 24.00
N THR A 85 -13.78 13.21 22.97
CA THR A 85 -15.19 13.60 23.00
C THR A 85 -16.04 12.34 23.00
N LYS A 86 -16.54 11.98 24.19
CA LYS A 86 -17.45 10.87 24.45
C LYS A 86 -18.67 10.79 23.52
N GLU A 87 -19.09 11.88 22.89
CA GLU A 87 -20.32 11.92 22.06
C GLU A 87 -20.25 11.13 20.74
N LYS A 88 -19.08 10.90 20.15
CA LYS A 88 -18.95 10.02 18.95
C LYS A 88 -18.73 8.54 19.28
N ARG A 89 -18.44 8.20 20.54
CA ARG A 89 -18.22 6.80 20.95
C ARG A 89 -19.52 5.99 20.92
N ASP A 90 -20.68 6.63 21.09
CA ASP A 90 -21.96 5.93 21.20
C ASP A 90 -22.52 5.41 19.85
N GLU A 91 -21.99 5.86 18.71
CA GLU A 91 -22.39 5.38 17.37
C GLU A 91 -21.51 4.28 16.79
N MET A 92 -20.27 4.11 17.29
CA MET A 92 -19.33 3.14 16.72
C MET A 92 -19.54 1.76 17.34
N ARG A 93 -20.48 1.01 16.76
CA ARG A 93 -20.85 -0.35 17.17
C ARG A 93 -20.93 -1.26 15.93
N GLY A 94 -20.59 -2.54 16.08
CA GLY A 94 -20.71 -3.53 14.99
C GLY A 94 -19.46 -4.37 14.76
N THR A 95 -19.46 -5.18 13.70
CA THR A 95 -18.33 -6.08 13.40
C THR A 95 -17.45 -5.50 12.30
N VAL A 96 -16.15 -5.44 12.54
CA VAL A 96 -15.12 -5.04 11.57
C VAL A 96 -14.27 -6.26 11.24
N ARG A 97 -14.31 -6.70 9.99
CA ARG A 97 -13.49 -7.82 9.51
C ARG A 97 -12.21 -7.32 8.85
N LEU A 98 -11.07 -7.90 9.22
CA LEU A 98 -9.74 -7.51 8.76
C LEU A 98 -8.96 -8.76 8.35
N THR A 99 -8.36 -8.73 7.16
CA THR A 99 -7.42 -9.76 6.71
C THR A 99 -6.06 -9.12 6.50
N VAL A 100 -5.03 -9.63 7.16
CA VAL A 100 -3.68 -9.05 7.14
C VAL A 100 -2.62 -10.15 7.11
N SER A 101 -1.46 -9.87 6.48
CA SER A 101 -0.30 -10.78 6.51
C SER A 101 -0.02 -11.25 7.93
N SER A 102 0.30 -12.53 8.13
CA SER A 102 0.55 -13.08 9.46
C SER A 102 1.71 -12.36 10.15
N VAL A 103 2.74 -11.96 9.38
CA VAL A 103 3.93 -11.31 9.93
C VAL A 103 3.63 -9.87 10.36
N LEU A 104 3.00 -9.08 9.49
CA LEU A 104 2.64 -7.69 9.82
C LEU A 104 1.50 -7.63 10.83
N GLY A 105 0.54 -8.55 10.70
CA GLY A 105 -0.59 -8.70 11.59
C GLY A 105 -0.16 -8.98 13.02
N ARG A 106 0.74 -9.96 13.24
CA ARG A 106 1.28 -10.24 14.58
C ARG A 106 2.11 -9.09 15.14
N LYS A 107 2.91 -8.40 14.31
CA LYS A 107 3.86 -7.37 14.78
C LYS A 107 3.23 -6.01 15.01
N LEU A 108 2.22 -5.64 14.23
CA LEU A 108 1.66 -4.28 14.19
C LEU A 108 0.17 -4.24 14.52
N VAL A 109 -0.61 -5.15 13.94
CA VAL A 109 -2.08 -5.09 14.03
C VAL A 109 -2.57 -5.64 15.37
N VAL A 110 -2.14 -6.84 15.77
CA VAL A 110 -2.56 -7.46 17.04
C VAL A 110 -2.24 -6.57 18.25
N PRO A 111 -1.04 -5.97 18.39
CA PRO A 111 -0.76 -5.05 19.49
C PRO A 111 -1.66 -3.81 19.49
N ALA A 112 -1.96 -3.24 18.31
CA ALA A 112 -2.83 -2.08 18.19
C ALA A 112 -4.31 -2.41 18.48
N LEU A 113 -4.75 -3.63 18.19
CA LEU A 113 -6.11 -4.09 18.47
C LEU A 113 -6.40 -4.18 19.97
N ALA A 114 -5.40 -4.43 20.82
CA ALA A 114 -5.58 -4.47 22.26
C ALA A 114 -5.98 -3.09 22.83
N GLU A 115 -5.30 -2.03 22.37
CA GLU A 115 -5.64 -0.64 22.74
C GLU A 115 -6.99 -0.23 22.12
N PHE A 116 -7.23 -0.61 20.87
CA PHE A 116 -8.48 -0.34 20.16
C PHE A 116 -9.70 -0.98 20.83
N ALA A 117 -9.63 -2.26 21.23
CA ALA A 117 -10.72 -2.98 21.87
C ALA A 117 -11.06 -2.39 23.26
N THR A 118 -10.06 -1.87 23.97
CA THR A 118 -10.27 -1.17 25.23
C THR A 118 -10.95 0.19 25.00
N ARG A 119 -10.62 0.86 23.89
CA ARG A 119 -11.17 2.17 23.52
C ARG A 119 -12.59 2.07 22.95
N TYR A 120 -12.92 0.99 22.24
CA TYR A 120 -14.19 0.74 21.54
C TYR A 120 -14.73 -0.67 21.84
N PRO A 121 -15.31 -0.89 23.03
CA PRO A 121 -15.75 -2.22 23.48
C PRO A 121 -16.94 -2.78 22.68
N ASP A 122 -17.73 -1.92 22.04
CA ASP A 122 -18.91 -2.32 21.25
C ASP A 122 -18.58 -2.66 19.79
N ILE A 123 -17.29 -2.63 19.41
CA ILE A 123 -16.81 -3.05 18.09
C ILE A 123 -16.16 -4.44 18.22
N VAL A 124 -16.72 -5.41 17.53
CA VAL A 124 -16.15 -6.75 17.41
C VAL A 124 -15.20 -6.77 16.22
N VAL A 125 -13.91 -7.02 16.47
CA VAL A 125 -12.93 -7.14 15.39
C VAL A 125 -12.69 -8.61 15.06
N ASP A 126 -13.08 -9.01 13.86
CA ASP A 126 -12.84 -10.33 13.29
C ASP A 126 -11.57 -10.26 12.43
N CYS A 127 -10.42 -10.63 13.02
CA CYS A 127 -9.10 -10.48 12.40
C CYS A 127 -8.55 -11.83 11.95
N VAL A 128 -8.39 -12.01 10.64
CA VAL A 128 -7.76 -13.18 10.03
C VAL A 128 -6.31 -12.84 9.71
N LEU A 129 -5.40 -13.43 10.48
CA LEU A 129 -3.97 -13.37 10.21
C LEU A 129 -3.63 -14.46 9.22
N THR A 130 -3.35 -14.08 7.99
CA THR A 130 -2.98 -15.04 6.98
C THR A 130 -1.98 -14.47 6.00
N ASP A 131 -0.98 -15.27 5.65
CA ASP A 131 -0.15 -15.03 4.48
C ASP A 131 -0.74 -15.69 3.23
N SER A 132 -1.95 -16.27 3.32
CA SER A 132 -2.84 -16.51 2.17
C SER A 132 -3.45 -15.18 1.69
N HIS A 133 -2.55 -14.25 1.41
CA HIS A 133 -2.74 -12.97 0.74
C HIS A 133 -2.69 -13.17 -0.79
N SER A 134 -2.92 -14.41 -1.26
CA SER A 134 -3.05 -14.81 -2.67
C SER A 134 -4.25 -14.10 -3.28
N ASP A 135 -5.43 -14.25 -2.69
CA ASP A 135 -6.69 -13.97 -3.41
C ASP A 135 -6.83 -12.51 -3.84
N VAL A 136 -6.43 -11.52 -3.03
CA VAL A 136 -6.56 -10.10 -3.38
C VAL A 136 -5.53 -9.67 -4.43
N ILE A 137 -4.32 -10.21 -4.37
CA ILE A 137 -3.23 -9.89 -5.31
C ILE A 137 -3.48 -10.63 -6.63
N ASP A 138 -3.90 -11.89 -6.54
CA ASP A 138 -4.25 -12.74 -7.67
C ASP A 138 -5.53 -12.24 -8.35
N GLU A 139 -6.53 -11.77 -7.59
CA GLU A 139 -7.72 -11.10 -8.14
C GLU A 139 -7.34 -9.83 -8.90
N ARG A 140 -6.47 -8.99 -8.32
CA ARG A 140 -5.99 -7.78 -9.01
C ARG A 140 -5.17 -8.12 -10.26
N ALA A 141 -4.27 -9.10 -10.17
CA ALA A 141 -3.45 -9.53 -11.30
C ALA A 141 -4.32 -10.14 -12.42
N ALA A 142 -5.28 -11.00 -12.05
CA ALA A 142 -6.28 -11.58 -12.94
C ALA A 142 -7.15 -10.50 -13.59
N LYS A 143 -7.58 -9.50 -12.83
CA LYS A 143 -8.37 -8.38 -13.34
C LYS A 143 -7.58 -7.54 -14.35
N VAL A 144 -6.35 -7.18 -14.02
CA VAL A 144 -5.47 -6.45 -14.96
C VAL A 144 -5.27 -7.24 -16.25
N HIS A 145 -5.08 -8.55 -16.13
CA HIS A 145 -4.98 -9.42 -17.29
C HIS A 145 -6.26 -9.39 -18.14
N ALA A 146 -7.40 -9.74 -17.55
CA ALA A 146 -8.68 -9.91 -18.24
C ALA A 146 -9.16 -8.60 -18.87
N ASP A 147 -9.08 -7.47 -18.15
CA ASP A 147 -9.47 -6.16 -18.66
C ASP A 147 -8.62 -5.77 -19.87
N PHE A 148 -7.31 -6.01 -19.83
CA PHE A 148 -6.43 -5.68 -20.96
C PHE A 148 -6.66 -6.56 -22.19
N ILE A 149 -7.09 -7.82 -22.02
CA ILE A 149 -7.49 -8.65 -23.17
C ILE A 149 -8.70 -8.02 -23.87
N GLY A 150 -9.64 -7.44 -23.13
CA GLY A 150 -10.84 -6.80 -23.67
C GLY A 150 -10.59 -5.49 -24.42
N ILE A 151 -9.40 -4.89 -24.27
CA ILE A 151 -8.98 -3.71 -25.04
C ILE A 151 -8.31 -4.25 -26.32
N HIS A 152 -8.81 -3.90 -27.51
CA HIS A 152 -8.31 -4.44 -28.79
C HIS A 152 -7.62 -3.38 -29.68
N PRO A 153 -6.45 -2.84 -29.27
CA PRO A 153 -5.68 -1.93 -30.12
C PRO A 153 -4.84 -2.66 -31.19
N PHE A 154 -4.73 -3.99 -31.12
CA PHE A 154 -3.96 -4.83 -32.06
C PHE A 154 -4.80 -5.93 -32.69
N ILE A 155 -4.40 -6.35 -33.90
CA ILE A 155 -5.09 -7.36 -34.73
C ILE A 155 -4.97 -8.76 -34.13
N ASP A 156 -3.86 -9.08 -33.46
CA ASP A 156 -3.60 -10.36 -32.80
C ASP A 156 -4.03 -10.39 -31.32
N GLY A 157 -4.62 -9.29 -30.83
CA GLY A 157 -5.09 -9.13 -29.46
C GLY A 157 -3.99 -8.81 -28.45
N ASN A 158 -4.38 -8.67 -27.18
CA ASN A 158 -3.50 -8.18 -26.11
C ASN A 158 -2.83 -9.26 -25.27
N GLY A 159 -2.95 -10.54 -25.65
CA GLY A 159 -2.53 -11.69 -24.83
C GLY A 159 -1.13 -11.59 -24.21
N ARG A 160 -0.13 -11.15 -24.98
CA ARG A 160 1.25 -11.04 -24.49
C ARG A 160 1.41 -9.89 -23.49
N THR A 161 0.84 -8.74 -23.81
CA THR A 161 0.87 -7.54 -22.97
C THR A 161 0.10 -7.75 -21.68
N SER A 162 -1.08 -8.38 -21.72
CA SER A 162 -1.89 -8.71 -20.54
C SER A 162 -1.12 -9.59 -19.56
N ARG A 163 -0.42 -10.62 -20.04
CA ARG A 163 0.43 -11.48 -19.18
C ARG A 163 1.62 -10.75 -18.61
N LEU A 164 2.24 -9.86 -19.39
CA LEU A 164 3.34 -9.02 -18.90
C LEU A 164 2.88 -8.11 -17.76
N LEU A 165 1.73 -7.46 -17.90
CA LEU A 165 1.17 -6.55 -16.89
C LEU A 165 0.69 -7.31 -15.64
N MET A 166 0.06 -8.48 -15.81
CA MET A 166 -0.27 -9.39 -14.72
C MET A 166 0.97 -9.73 -13.89
N ASN A 167 2.04 -10.18 -14.56
CA ASN A 167 3.29 -10.54 -13.88
C ASN A 167 4.00 -9.34 -13.27
N LEU A 168 3.88 -8.14 -13.85
CA LEU A 168 4.38 -6.92 -13.22
C LEU A 168 3.68 -6.63 -11.89
N GLU A 169 2.35 -6.78 -11.81
CA GLU A 169 1.60 -6.59 -10.57
C GLU A 169 1.99 -7.63 -9.50
N LEU A 170 2.14 -8.90 -9.89
CA LEU A 170 2.61 -9.97 -9.00
C LEU A 170 4.02 -9.67 -8.46
N LEU A 171 4.96 -9.32 -9.34
CA LEU A 171 6.35 -9.02 -8.95
C LEU A 171 6.45 -7.80 -8.04
N LYS A 172 5.64 -6.75 -8.29
CA LYS A 172 5.57 -5.57 -7.41
C LYS A 172 5.11 -5.92 -5.99
N ALA A 173 4.30 -6.96 -5.85
CA ALA A 173 3.82 -7.45 -4.58
C ALA A 173 4.74 -8.52 -3.94
N GLY A 174 5.84 -8.89 -4.60
CA GLY A 174 6.79 -9.88 -4.10
C GLY A 174 6.44 -11.34 -4.43
N TYR A 175 5.51 -11.57 -5.37
CA TYR A 175 5.09 -12.90 -5.80
C TYR A 175 5.90 -13.35 -7.03
N PRO A 176 6.11 -14.66 -7.22
CA PRO A 176 6.70 -15.19 -8.42
C PRO A 176 5.79 -14.90 -9.63
N PRO A 177 6.35 -14.89 -10.85
CA PRO A 177 5.55 -14.74 -12.05
C PRO A 177 4.56 -15.91 -12.19
N CYS A 178 3.33 -15.58 -12.57
CA CYS A 178 2.34 -16.55 -12.99
C CYS A 178 2.69 -17.07 -14.38
N VAL A 179 2.82 -18.40 -14.48
CA VAL A 179 3.12 -19.11 -15.73
C VAL A 179 1.95 -20.01 -16.08
N ILE A 180 1.20 -19.61 -17.10
CA ILE A 180 0.12 -20.43 -17.65
C ILE A 180 0.74 -21.43 -18.62
N THR A 181 0.82 -22.68 -18.20
CA THR A 181 1.45 -23.74 -18.97
C THR A 181 0.59 -24.16 -20.16
N VAL A 182 1.17 -24.93 -21.09
CA VAL A 182 0.45 -25.38 -22.30
C VAL A 182 -0.69 -26.31 -21.93
N GLU A 183 -0.53 -27.11 -20.87
CA GLU A 183 -1.53 -28.04 -20.35
C GLU A 183 -2.77 -27.31 -19.84
N ASN A 184 -2.60 -26.12 -19.26
CA ASN A 184 -3.68 -25.31 -18.70
C ASN A 184 -4.32 -24.35 -19.72
N ARG A 185 -3.92 -24.41 -21.00
CA ARG A 185 -4.36 -23.46 -22.03
C ARG A 185 -5.87 -23.47 -22.24
N LEU A 186 -6.50 -24.64 -22.22
CA LEU A 186 -7.95 -24.74 -22.42
C LEU A 186 -8.71 -24.08 -21.27
N ALA A 187 -8.39 -24.47 -20.03
CA ALA A 187 -8.98 -23.90 -18.83
C ALA A 187 -8.78 -22.37 -18.74
N TYR A 188 -7.63 -21.88 -19.18
CA TYR A 188 -7.35 -20.44 -19.28
C TYR A 188 -8.31 -19.72 -20.22
N TYR A 189 -8.56 -20.25 -21.41
CA TYR A 189 -9.47 -19.62 -22.37
C TYR A 189 -10.92 -19.69 -21.88
N GLU A 190 -11.36 -20.84 -21.37
CA GLU A 190 -12.70 -21.01 -20.82
C GLU A 190 -12.96 -20.05 -19.65
N ALA A 191 -12.00 -19.88 -18.74
CA ALA A 191 -12.11 -18.96 -17.62
C ALA A 191 -12.18 -17.49 -18.07
N LEU A 192 -11.41 -17.11 -19.08
CA LEU A 192 -11.51 -15.76 -19.67
C LEU A 192 -12.83 -15.54 -20.40
N ASP A 193 -13.33 -16.53 -21.13
CA ASP A 193 -14.63 -16.44 -21.78
C ASP A 193 -15.76 -16.26 -20.76
N GLN A 194 -15.71 -17.00 -19.64
CA GLN A 194 -16.67 -16.84 -18.54
C GLN A 194 -16.60 -15.44 -17.90
N TRP A 195 -15.40 -14.89 -17.73
CA TRP A 195 -15.22 -13.52 -17.25
C TRP A 195 -15.82 -12.51 -18.22
N MET A 196 -15.49 -12.61 -19.50
CA MET A 196 -15.87 -11.60 -20.49
C MET A 196 -17.34 -11.66 -20.87
N ALA A 197 -17.89 -12.86 -21.05
CA ALA A 197 -19.26 -13.03 -21.49
C ALA A 197 -20.28 -12.88 -20.35
N TYR A 198 -19.89 -13.26 -19.12
CA TYR A 198 -20.85 -13.39 -18.00
C TYR A 198 -20.42 -12.69 -16.71
N GLY A 199 -19.24 -12.07 -16.66
CA GLY A 199 -18.72 -11.43 -15.46
C GLY A 199 -18.36 -12.40 -14.33
N LYS A 200 -18.25 -13.69 -14.62
CA LYS A 200 -17.86 -14.73 -13.64
C LYS A 200 -16.35 -14.79 -13.55
N THR A 201 -15.78 -14.25 -12.47
CA THR A 201 -14.34 -14.03 -12.34
C THR A 201 -13.62 -15.19 -11.64
N GLU A 202 -14.36 -16.01 -10.91
CA GLU A 202 -13.84 -16.94 -9.91
C GLU A 202 -12.88 -17.97 -10.52
N ALA A 203 -13.26 -18.55 -11.67
CA ALA A 203 -12.46 -19.57 -12.35
C ALA A 203 -11.09 -19.03 -12.79
N PHE A 204 -11.03 -17.77 -13.23
CA PHE A 204 -9.79 -17.18 -13.71
C PHE A 204 -8.89 -16.73 -12.56
N ILE A 205 -9.48 -16.17 -11.50
CA ILE A 205 -8.75 -15.82 -10.27
C ILE A 205 -8.12 -17.07 -9.65
N GLN A 206 -8.89 -18.17 -9.57
CA GLN A 206 -8.39 -19.45 -9.06
C GLN A 206 -7.23 -19.97 -9.91
N LEU A 207 -7.35 -19.93 -11.25
CA LEU A 207 -6.29 -20.36 -12.15
C LEU A 207 -5.00 -19.56 -11.97
N VAL A 208 -5.09 -18.23 -11.78
CA VAL A 208 -3.93 -17.39 -11.49
C VAL A 208 -3.33 -17.76 -10.13
N SER A 209 -4.17 -17.91 -9.11
CA SER A 209 -3.73 -18.25 -7.74
C SER A 209 -2.98 -19.58 -7.71
N ASP A 210 -3.52 -20.61 -8.34
CA ASP A 210 -2.90 -21.94 -8.43
C ASP A 210 -1.55 -21.85 -9.16
N ALA A 211 -1.48 -21.12 -10.28
CA ALA A 211 -0.25 -20.95 -11.04
C ALA A 211 0.83 -20.19 -10.26
N VAL A 212 0.46 -19.20 -9.45
CA VAL A 212 1.37 -18.45 -8.57
C VAL A 212 1.88 -19.35 -7.43
N LEU A 213 1.01 -20.13 -6.80
CA LEU A 213 1.38 -21.11 -5.78
C LEU A 213 2.35 -22.16 -6.32
N GLU A 214 2.10 -22.70 -7.52
CA GLU A 214 3.04 -23.59 -8.21
C GLU A 214 4.38 -22.91 -8.47
N GLY A 215 4.36 -21.63 -8.84
CA GLY A 215 5.54 -20.80 -9.05
C GLY A 215 6.44 -20.66 -7.82
N PHE A 216 5.93 -20.85 -6.59
CA PHE A 216 6.75 -20.82 -5.37
C PHE A 216 7.56 -22.10 -5.14
N LYS A 217 7.16 -23.24 -5.71
CA LYS A 217 7.79 -24.55 -5.43
C LYS A 217 9.30 -24.57 -5.70
N PRO A 218 9.84 -24.03 -6.82
CA PRO A 218 11.27 -24.01 -7.04
C PRO A 218 12.03 -23.19 -5.99
N TYR A 219 11.43 -22.13 -5.45
CA TYR A 219 12.03 -21.30 -4.41
C TYR A 219 12.12 -22.03 -3.08
N GLN A 220 11.09 -22.81 -2.72
CA GLN A 220 11.08 -23.65 -1.51
C GLN A 220 12.24 -24.65 -1.54
N VAL A 221 12.44 -25.32 -2.69
CA VAL A 221 13.55 -26.26 -2.90
C VAL A 221 14.92 -25.58 -2.71
N VAL A 222 15.11 -24.36 -3.25
CA VAL A 222 16.38 -23.62 -3.11
C VAL A 222 16.60 -23.12 -1.68
N LEU A 223 15.53 -22.75 -0.97
CA LEU A 223 15.57 -22.23 0.40
C LEU A 223 15.59 -23.33 1.47
N GLY A 224 15.40 -24.60 1.09
CA GLY A 224 15.36 -25.73 2.02
C GLY A 224 14.11 -25.76 2.91
N LEU A 225 12.98 -25.27 2.39
CA LEU A 225 11.66 -25.29 3.02
C LEU A 225 10.81 -26.48 2.55
#